data_AF-A0A226DWV6-F1
#
_entry.id   AF-A0A226DWV6-F1
#
_cell.length_a   1.000
_cell.length_b   1.000
_cell.length_c   1.000
_cell.angle_alpha   90.00
_cell.angle_beta   90.00
_cell.angle_gamma   90.00
#
_symmetry.space_group_name_H-M   'P 1'
#
loop_
_entity.id
_entity.type
_entity.pdbx_description
1 polymer ?
#
loop_
_entity_poly.entity_id
_entity_poly.type
_entity_poly.pdbx_seq_one_letter_code
_entity_poly.pdbx_strand_id
1 'polypeptide(L)'
;MLVLVQLHRQEFQTDVIQSALNNIYWLMSTLLSQSNGNGLIMPRPASVLFPWVTLWYVCCFFLNNFYQGDIYSQLTAKTSPSVPRTTSELLSSNISIVTSSSIIREVAMSDEDGNLFGSGLGNEIFLQLRLANIGKFADTLRRLDQRAKHVPATATYSYITGERLIAPLAIMDLEKELNQIVDKCEMVGKWVSKRNIDDINLERVSVADGPRNFLLSPLQHGIGQLAQSGLTKLWDDLDKMGKLYMTAADNFNSSNSRYFRRRMINARADVKFNEAQQVSAAAMQYIFVACMELVVLGCMAFIMESRVVIIEIIRISSRKAYAVIMTWMKRLRLMFKTL
;
A
#
# COMPACT_ATOMS: atom_id res chain seq x y z
N MET A 1 -20.72 45.45 50.97
CA MET A 1 -20.97 45.65 49.52
C MET A 1 -19.89 45.01 48.65
N LEU A 2 -18.60 45.29 48.86
CA LEU A 2 -17.49 44.72 48.06
C LEU A 2 -17.44 43.18 48.03
N VAL A 3 -17.67 42.51 49.16
CA VAL A 3 -17.68 41.03 49.24
C VAL A 3 -18.85 40.41 48.45
N LEU A 4 -20.03 41.06 48.45
CA LEU A 4 -21.19 40.60 47.68
C LEU A 4 -20.95 40.75 46.16
N VAL A 5 -20.28 41.82 45.74
CA VAL A 5 -19.91 42.01 44.32
C VAL A 5 -18.86 40.99 43.87
N GLN A 6 -17.91 40.62 44.75
CA GLN A 6 -16.92 39.58 44.44
C GLN A 6 -17.54 38.18 44.35
N LEU A 7 -18.43 37.82 45.28
CA LEU A 7 -19.14 36.53 45.25
C LEU A 7 -20.04 36.41 44.00
N HIS A 8 -20.80 37.46 43.69
CA HIS A 8 -21.68 37.44 42.51
C HIS A 8 -20.90 37.35 41.19
N ARG A 9 -19.73 37.99 41.12
CA ARG A 9 -18.83 37.87 39.96
C ARG A 9 -18.25 36.46 39.81
N GLN A 10 -17.98 35.77 40.92
CA GLN A 10 -17.43 34.42 40.91
C GLN A 10 -18.46 33.37 40.47
N GLU A 11 -19.71 33.46 40.94
CA GLU A 11 -20.83 32.61 40.50
C GLU A 11 -21.14 32.82 39.01
N PHE A 12 -21.15 34.07 38.55
CA PHE A 12 -21.41 34.34 37.14
C PHE A 12 -20.34 33.71 36.21
N GLN A 13 -19.07 33.70 36.62
CA GLN A 13 -18.01 33.08 35.81
C GLN A 13 -18.15 31.56 35.72
N THR A 14 -18.57 30.89 36.80
CA THR A 14 -18.75 29.43 36.79
C THR A 14 -19.89 29.00 35.88
N ASP A 15 -20.99 29.74 35.87
CA ASP A 15 -22.17 29.43 35.05
C ASP A 15 -21.88 29.56 33.56
N VAL A 16 -21.14 30.60 33.17
CA VAL A 16 -20.73 30.80 31.77
C VAL A 16 -19.80 29.69 31.30
N ILE A 17 -18.82 29.31 32.13
CA ILE A 17 -17.89 28.21 31.81
C ILE A 17 -18.65 26.89 31.68
N GLN A 18 -19.55 26.58 32.61
CA GLN A 18 -20.33 25.34 32.58
C GLN A 18 -21.26 25.27 31.38
N SER A 19 -21.90 26.39 31.02
CA SER A 19 -22.71 26.50 29.81
C SER A 19 -21.88 26.29 28.55
N ALA A 20 -20.69 26.89 28.46
CA ALA A 20 -19.77 26.68 27.34
C ALA A 20 -19.32 25.21 27.24
N LEU A 21 -18.96 24.58 28.35
CA LEU A 21 -18.56 23.18 28.39
C LEU A 21 -19.69 22.24 27.99
N ASN A 22 -20.92 22.49 28.45
CA ASN A 22 -22.09 21.72 28.04
C ASN A 22 -22.36 21.83 26.53
N ASN A 23 -22.20 23.03 25.96
CA ASN A 23 -22.33 23.24 24.52
C ASN A 23 -21.24 22.52 23.73
N ILE A 24 -19.98 22.59 24.19
CA ILE A 24 -18.85 21.86 23.57
C ILE A 24 -19.09 20.34 23.65
N TYR A 25 -19.52 19.85 24.80
CA TYR A 25 -19.86 18.44 25.00
C TYR A 25 -20.98 17.99 24.05
N TRP A 26 -22.04 18.78 23.93
CA TRP A 26 -23.13 18.49 22.99
C TRP A 26 -22.65 18.49 21.54
N LEU A 27 -21.80 19.45 21.16
CA LEU A 27 -21.23 19.53 19.82
C LEU A 27 -20.37 18.31 19.51
N MET A 28 -19.50 17.91 20.44
CA MET A 28 -18.67 16.70 20.28
C MET A 28 -19.53 15.43 20.25
N SER A 29 -20.54 15.33 21.12
CA SER A 29 -21.45 14.19 21.17
C SER A 29 -22.26 14.03 19.89
N THR A 30 -22.76 15.12 19.30
CA THR A 30 -23.46 15.08 18.00
C THR A 30 -22.51 14.74 16.86
N LEU A 31 -21.28 15.26 16.86
CA LEU A 31 -20.26 14.95 15.86
C LEU A 31 -19.83 13.47 15.90
N LEU A 32 -19.77 12.88 17.09
CA LEU A 32 -19.52 11.46 17.30
C LEU A 32 -20.76 10.57 17.14
N SER A 33 -21.92 11.15 16.77
CA SER A 33 -23.20 10.43 16.64
C SER A 33 -23.68 9.75 17.93
N GLN A 34 -23.27 10.26 19.10
CA GLN A 34 -23.64 9.75 20.43
C GLN A 34 -24.60 10.68 21.18
N SER A 35 -25.34 11.53 20.47
CA SER A 35 -26.21 12.51 21.12
C SER A 35 -27.40 11.84 21.79
N ASN A 36 -27.35 11.75 23.13
CA ASN A 36 -28.54 11.45 23.92
C ASN A 36 -29.51 12.65 23.79
N GLY A 37 -30.71 12.40 23.26
CA GLY A 37 -31.71 13.44 22.91
C GLY A 37 -32.14 14.38 24.05
N ASN A 38 -31.64 14.19 25.27
CA ASN A 38 -31.93 15.00 26.45
C ASN A 38 -31.12 16.31 26.52
N GLY A 39 -30.08 16.50 25.70
CA GLY A 39 -29.18 17.66 25.79
C GLY A 39 -29.72 18.99 25.20
N LEU A 40 -30.84 18.95 24.49
CA LEU A 40 -31.37 20.11 23.74
C LEU A 40 -32.47 20.86 24.49
N ILE A 41 -32.38 20.96 25.82
CA ILE A 41 -33.25 21.87 26.59
C ILE A 41 -32.72 23.29 26.41
N MET A 42 -32.94 23.87 25.22
CA MET A 42 -32.60 25.27 24.95
C MET A 42 -33.80 26.16 25.33
N PRO A 43 -33.58 27.25 26.10
CA PRO A 43 -34.64 28.17 26.52
C PRO A 43 -35.15 29.09 25.39
N ARG A 44 -34.61 28.96 24.17
CA ARG A 44 -34.99 29.76 23.01
C ARG A 44 -36.15 29.12 22.25
N PRO A 45 -37.00 29.92 21.58
CA PRO A 45 -38.12 29.40 20.81
C PRO A 45 -37.65 28.41 19.76
N ALA A 46 -38.24 27.20 19.77
CA ALA A 46 -37.83 26.08 18.92
C ALA A 46 -37.83 26.44 17.42
N SER A 47 -38.70 27.36 16.98
CA SER A 47 -38.81 27.78 15.59
C SER A 47 -37.54 28.40 15.01
N VAL A 48 -36.74 29.11 15.81
CA VAL A 48 -35.51 29.75 15.34
C VAL A 48 -34.35 28.75 15.32
N LEU A 49 -34.30 27.84 16.30
CA LEU A 49 -33.21 26.87 16.44
C LEU A 49 -33.37 25.65 15.53
N PHE A 50 -34.60 25.24 15.26
CA PHE A 50 -34.90 24.04 14.47
C PHE A 50 -34.17 23.96 13.12
N PRO A 51 -34.18 24.99 12.25
CA PRO A 51 -33.46 24.91 10.97
C PRO A 51 -31.95 24.78 11.14
N TRP A 52 -31.36 25.47 12.13
CA TRP A 52 -29.92 25.40 12.42
C TRP A 52 -29.51 24.03 12.95
N VAL A 53 -30.27 23.49 13.90
CA VAL A 53 -30.01 22.16 14.46
C VAL A 53 -30.18 21.08 13.38
N THR A 54 -31.22 21.20 12.55
CA THR A 54 -31.44 20.27 11.42
C THR A 54 -30.28 20.32 10.43
N LEU A 55 -29.86 21.52 10.01
CA LEU A 55 -28.72 21.70 9.11
C LEU A 55 -27.43 21.12 9.73
N TRP A 56 -27.20 21.35 11.01
CA TRP A 56 -26.06 20.78 11.75
C TRP A 56 -26.07 19.24 11.71
N TYR A 57 -27.20 18.60 12.05
CA TYR A 57 -27.31 17.14 11.99
C TYR A 57 -27.10 16.58 10.58
N VAL A 58 -27.62 17.26 9.54
CA VAL A 58 -27.38 16.88 8.15
C VAL A 58 -25.88 16.97 7.81
N CYS A 59 -25.20 18.03 8.23
CA CYS A 59 -23.75 18.15 8.06
C CYS A 59 -22.98 17.04 8.81
N CYS A 60 -23.33 16.76 10.07
CA CYS A 60 -22.71 15.67 10.84
C CYS A 60 -22.95 14.30 10.18
N PHE A 61 -24.15 14.06 9.64
CA PHE A 61 -24.47 12.83 8.91
C PHE A 61 -23.55 12.65 7.69
N PHE A 62 -23.42 13.66 6.85
CA PHE A 62 -22.52 13.58 5.69
C PHE A 62 -21.07 13.45 6.09
N LEU A 63 -20.62 14.21 7.09
CA LEU A 63 -19.25 14.14 7.59
C LEU A 63 -18.92 12.73 8.08
N ASN A 64 -19.80 12.11 8.86
CA ASN A 64 -19.57 10.76 9.37
C ASN A 64 -19.54 9.72 8.25
N ASN A 65 -20.45 9.80 7.27
CA ASN A 65 -20.46 8.86 6.14
C ASN A 65 -19.23 9.02 5.24
N PHE A 66 -18.82 10.24 4.90
CA PHE A 66 -17.64 10.48 4.08
C PHE A 66 -16.35 10.12 4.81
N TYR A 67 -16.25 10.46 6.10
CA TYR A 67 -15.10 10.12 6.91
C TYR A 67 -14.95 8.61 7.09
N GLN A 68 -16.03 7.90 7.40
CA GLN A 68 -16.01 6.43 7.47
C GLN A 68 -15.63 5.81 6.12
N GLY A 69 -16.25 6.29 5.02
CA GLY A 69 -15.95 5.80 3.67
C GLY A 69 -14.48 6.01 3.27
N ASP A 70 -13.92 7.18 3.54
CA ASP A 70 -12.52 7.50 3.25
C ASP A 70 -11.56 6.69 4.12
N ILE A 71 -11.83 6.54 5.42
CA ILE A 71 -11.02 5.69 6.30
C ILE A 71 -11.06 4.23 5.85
N TYR A 72 -12.23 3.67 5.55
CA TYR A 72 -12.31 2.29 5.05
C TYR A 72 -11.58 2.14 3.71
N SER A 73 -11.68 3.14 2.83
CA SER A 73 -10.90 3.17 1.59
C SER A 73 -9.40 3.15 1.85
N GLN A 74 -8.90 3.98 2.78
CA GLN A 74 -7.47 4.04 3.11
C GLN A 74 -6.97 2.81 3.89
N LEU A 75 -7.80 2.21 4.74
CA LEU A 75 -7.47 1.00 5.51
C LEU A 75 -7.46 -0.27 4.63
N THR A 76 -8.29 -0.30 3.58
CA THR A 76 -8.37 -1.45 2.66
C THR A 76 -7.42 -1.28 1.46
N ALA A 77 -7.18 -0.05 1.01
CA ALA A 77 -6.27 0.23 -0.08
C ALA A 77 -4.82 -0.01 0.38
N LYS A 78 -4.26 -1.15 -0.06
CA LYS A 78 -2.81 -1.31 -0.06
C LYS A 78 -2.23 -0.29 -1.03
N THR A 79 -1.58 0.74 -0.50
CA THR A 79 -0.79 1.65 -1.32
C THR A 79 0.27 0.80 -2.01
N SER A 80 0.14 0.68 -3.34
CA SER A 80 1.19 0.04 -4.12
C SER A 80 2.47 0.82 -3.87
N PRO A 81 3.62 0.15 -3.70
CA PRO A 81 4.88 0.86 -3.48
C PRO A 81 5.06 1.90 -4.59
N SER A 82 5.55 3.09 -4.20
CA SER A 82 5.88 4.11 -5.18
C SER A 82 7.02 3.58 -6.04
N VAL A 83 6.69 3.22 -7.28
CA VAL A 83 7.68 2.80 -8.28
C VAL A 83 8.02 4.00 -9.15
N PRO A 84 9.28 4.13 -9.60
CA PRO A 84 9.68 5.15 -10.56
C PRO A 84 8.77 5.15 -11.79
N ARG A 85 8.26 6.33 -12.16
CA ARG A 85 7.38 6.51 -13.32
C ARG A 85 8.13 6.90 -14.58
N THR A 86 9.36 7.36 -14.44
CA THR A 86 10.21 7.73 -15.56
C THR A 86 11.55 7.01 -15.49
N THR A 87 12.19 6.86 -16.63
CA THR A 87 13.52 6.27 -16.75
C THR A 87 14.54 7.09 -15.98
N SER A 88 14.38 8.42 -15.93
CA SER A 88 15.22 9.31 -15.13
C SER A 88 15.04 9.09 -13.63
N GLU A 89 13.81 8.91 -13.13
CA GLU A 89 13.54 8.51 -11.74
C GLU A 89 14.08 7.11 -11.44
N LEU A 90 13.98 6.18 -12.39
CA LEU A 90 14.53 4.83 -12.22
C LEU A 90 16.06 4.88 -12.08
N LEU A 91 16.72 5.67 -12.93
CA LEU A 91 18.15 5.90 -12.92
C LEU A 91 18.65 6.73 -11.73
N SER A 92 17.78 7.47 -11.04
CA SER A 92 18.13 8.13 -9.77
C SER A 92 17.79 7.29 -8.54
N SER A 93 16.86 6.33 -8.66
CA SER A 93 16.48 5.41 -7.57
C SER A 93 17.57 4.36 -7.30
N ASN A 94 17.65 3.80 -6.09
CA ASN A 94 18.60 2.71 -5.77
C ASN A 94 18.14 1.32 -6.23
N ILE A 95 17.19 1.24 -7.16
CA ILE A 95 16.62 -0.03 -7.66
C ILE A 95 17.61 -0.69 -8.63
N SER A 96 17.87 -1.99 -8.46
CA SER A 96 18.74 -2.73 -9.39
C SER A 96 18.04 -2.87 -10.75
N ILE A 97 18.73 -2.52 -11.83
CA ILE A 97 18.23 -2.67 -13.20
C ILE A 97 18.85 -3.93 -13.81
N VAL A 98 18.01 -4.84 -14.29
CA VAL A 98 18.43 -6.08 -14.96
C VAL A 98 17.89 -6.10 -16.37
N THR A 99 18.72 -6.56 -17.30
CA THR A 99 18.36 -6.79 -18.69
C THR A 99 18.78 -8.19 -19.10
N SER A 100 17.95 -8.88 -19.87
CA SER A 100 18.18 -10.26 -20.28
C SER A 100 18.26 -10.49 -21.79
N SER A 101 17.86 -9.50 -22.59
CA SER A 101 18.10 -9.56 -24.04
C SER A 101 19.58 -9.73 -24.29
N SER A 102 19.90 -10.81 -24.99
CA SER A 102 21.18 -11.01 -25.65
C SER A 102 20.95 -10.73 -27.12
N ILE A 103 21.78 -9.89 -27.74
CA ILE A 103 21.90 -9.96 -29.20
C ILE A 103 22.80 -11.14 -29.47
N ILE A 104 22.27 -12.17 -30.13
CA ILE A 104 23.11 -13.15 -30.80
C ILE A 104 23.83 -12.35 -31.88
N ARG A 105 25.07 -11.97 -31.59
CA ARG A 105 25.93 -11.36 -32.58
C ARG A 105 26.29 -12.50 -33.52
N GLU A 106 25.58 -12.59 -34.63
CA GLU A 106 25.96 -13.44 -35.75
C GLU A 106 27.21 -12.80 -36.38
N VAL A 107 28.32 -12.82 -35.64
CA VAL A 107 29.63 -12.51 -36.19
C VAL A 107 29.96 -13.68 -37.08
N ALA A 108 29.74 -13.49 -38.37
CA ALA A 108 30.29 -14.34 -39.40
C ALA A 108 31.81 -14.41 -39.21
N MET A 109 32.26 -15.54 -38.65
CA MET A 109 33.59 -16.11 -38.71
C MET A 109 34.77 -15.30 -38.10
N SER A 110 35.66 -16.04 -37.43
CA SER A 110 36.99 -15.64 -36.93
C SER A 110 37.02 -14.87 -35.62
N ASP A 111 36.84 -15.57 -34.50
CA ASP A 111 37.96 -15.87 -33.59
C ASP A 111 37.47 -16.63 -32.36
N GLU A 112 38.26 -17.61 -31.92
CA GLU A 112 37.92 -18.70 -30.99
C GLU A 112 37.74 -18.29 -29.52
N ASP A 113 37.73 -17.00 -29.19
CA ASP A 113 37.58 -16.56 -27.80
C ASP A 113 36.11 -16.43 -27.41
N GLY A 114 35.60 -17.58 -26.94
CA GLY A 114 34.24 -17.79 -26.48
C GLY A 114 33.77 -16.82 -25.39
N ASN A 115 32.46 -16.56 -25.43
CA ASN A 115 31.65 -15.73 -24.52
C ASN A 115 31.51 -14.23 -24.86
N LEU A 116 31.39 -13.90 -26.15
CA LEU A 116 30.87 -12.60 -26.62
C LEU A 116 29.32 -12.51 -26.54
N PHE A 117 28.70 -13.01 -25.46
CA PHE A 117 27.29 -12.70 -25.17
C PHE A 117 27.21 -11.27 -24.64
N GLY A 118 27.17 -10.30 -25.57
CA GLY A 118 26.88 -8.91 -25.25
C GLY A 118 25.41 -8.74 -24.90
N SER A 119 25.13 -7.92 -23.87
CA SER A 119 23.80 -7.39 -23.60
C SER A 119 23.24 -6.76 -24.87
N GLY A 120 22.07 -7.21 -25.30
CA GLY A 120 21.38 -6.68 -26.47
C GLY A 120 21.03 -5.21 -26.29
N LEU A 121 20.59 -4.84 -25.09
CA LEU A 121 20.40 -3.45 -24.70
C LEU A 121 21.72 -2.68 -24.71
N GLY A 122 22.81 -3.25 -24.18
CA GLY A 122 24.12 -2.60 -24.16
C GLY A 122 24.68 -2.28 -25.54
N ASN A 123 24.51 -3.19 -26.51
CA ASN A 123 24.92 -2.95 -27.89
C ASN A 123 24.06 -1.88 -28.57
N GLU A 124 22.74 -1.88 -28.34
CA GLU A 124 21.86 -0.83 -28.86
C GLU A 124 22.22 0.53 -28.26
N ILE A 125 22.43 0.58 -26.93
CA ILE A 125 22.94 1.76 -26.24
C ILE A 125 24.26 2.22 -26.86
N PHE A 126 25.19 1.31 -27.12
CA PHE A 126 26.48 1.64 -27.72
C PHE A 126 26.34 2.23 -29.13
N LEU A 127 25.51 1.62 -29.99
CA LEU A 127 25.22 2.12 -31.34
C LEU A 127 24.57 3.51 -31.27
N GLN A 128 23.57 3.69 -30.41
CA GLN A 128 22.89 4.97 -30.21
C GLN A 128 23.83 6.02 -29.62
N LEU A 129 24.72 5.69 -28.68
CA LEU A 129 25.72 6.61 -28.14
C LEU A 129 26.74 7.05 -29.20
N ARG A 130 27.08 6.17 -30.13
CA ARG A 130 27.97 6.51 -31.26
C ARG A 130 27.31 7.47 -32.24
N LEU A 131 26.00 7.34 -32.45
CA LEU A 131 25.21 8.19 -33.37
C LEU A 131 24.76 9.49 -32.70
N ALA A 132 24.30 9.43 -31.46
CA ALA A 132 23.81 10.53 -30.64
C ALA A 132 24.99 11.21 -29.92
N ASN A 133 25.83 11.89 -30.68
CA ASN A 133 27.10 12.40 -30.15
C ASN A 133 26.94 13.57 -29.15
N ILE A 134 25.74 14.14 -28.94
CA ILE A 134 25.54 15.31 -28.08
C ILE A 134 24.14 15.32 -27.43
N GLY A 135 24.07 15.39 -26.09
CA GLY A 135 22.86 15.81 -25.35
C GLY A 135 22.47 14.98 -24.12
N LYS A 136 21.36 15.38 -23.48
CA LYS A 136 20.80 14.73 -22.26
C LYS A 136 20.44 13.25 -22.45
N PHE A 137 20.15 12.84 -23.69
CA PHE A 137 19.84 11.45 -24.02
C PHE A 137 21.08 10.55 -23.88
N ALA A 138 22.25 10.99 -24.37
CA ALA A 138 23.49 10.25 -24.23
C ALA A 138 23.89 10.06 -22.76
N ASP A 139 23.67 11.07 -21.92
CA ASP A 139 23.92 10.96 -20.47
C ASP A 139 22.98 9.94 -19.80
N THR A 140 21.71 9.92 -20.19
CA THR A 140 20.72 8.93 -19.73
C THR A 140 21.15 7.52 -20.12
N LEU A 141 21.54 7.32 -21.38
CA LEU A 141 22.00 6.03 -21.90
C LEU A 141 23.30 5.55 -21.22
N ARG A 142 24.28 6.44 -20.99
CA ARG A 142 25.50 6.11 -20.24
C ARG A 142 25.21 5.67 -18.81
N ARG A 143 24.31 6.39 -18.11
CA ARG A 143 23.88 6.01 -16.76
C ARG A 143 23.15 4.67 -16.76
N LEU A 144 22.34 4.42 -17.78
CA LEU A 144 21.64 3.16 -17.93
C LEU A 144 22.62 2.00 -18.14
N ASP A 145 23.58 2.15 -19.05
CA ASP A 145 24.63 1.14 -19.31
C ASP A 145 25.45 0.82 -18.05
N GLN A 146 25.85 1.85 -17.29
CA GLN A 146 26.60 1.67 -16.04
C GLN A 146 25.81 0.93 -14.94
N ARG A 147 24.48 1.01 -14.96
CA ARG A 147 23.62 0.46 -13.92
C ARG A 147 22.94 -0.85 -14.30
N ALA A 148 22.71 -1.08 -15.58
CA ALA A 148 22.06 -2.27 -16.09
C ALA A 148 22.99 -3.47 -15.98
N LYS A 149 22.58 -4.46 -15.20
CA LYS A 149 23.27 -5.75 -15.12
C LYS A 149 22.67 -6.70 -16.14
N HIS A 150 23.52 -7.20 -17.03
CA HIS A 150 23.11 -8.26 -17.95
C HIS A 150 23.01 -9.58 -17.20
N VAL A 151 21.86 -10.23 -17.31
CA VAL A 151 21.64 -11.58 -16.78
C VAL A 151 21.13 -12.43 -17.94
N PRO A 152 21.80 -13.54 -18.29
CA PRO A 152 21.35 -14.42 -19.37
C PRO A 152 19.89 -14.84 -19.16
N ALA A 153 19.07 -14.84 -20.22
CA ALA A 153 17.64 -15.18 -20.14
C ALA A 153 17.35 -16.52 -19.43
N THR A 154 18.27 -17.49 -19.55
CA THR A 154 18.20 -18.80 -18.86
C THR A 154 18.41 -18.68 -17.35
N ALA A 155 19.26 -17.75 -16.91
CA ALA A 155 19.56 -17.50 -15.50
C ALA A 155 18.62 -16.46 -14.85
N THR A 156 17.91 -15.65 -15.65
CA THR A 156 17.02 -14.58 -15.15
C THR A 156 16.00 -15.09 -14.15
N TYR A 157 15.40 -16.26 -14.40
CA TYR A 157 14.41 -16.83 -13.50
C TYR A 157 15.03 -17.24 -12.14
N SER A 158 16.16 -17.95 -12.17
CA SER A 158 16.89 -18.34 -10.95
C SER A 158 17.44 -17.13 -10.20
N TYR A 159 17.82 -16.09 -10.94
CA TYR A 159 18.22 -14.82 -10.37
C TYR A 159 17.05 -14.18 -9.60
N ILE A 160 15.89 -14.03 -10.24
CA ILE A 160 14.68 -13.43 -9.63
C ILE A 160 14.17 -14.25 -8.44
N THR A 161 14.13 -15.57 -8.57
CA THR A 161 13.57 -16.47 -7.55
C THR A 161 14.56 -16.84 -6.45
N GLY A 162 15.84 -16.52 -6.61
CA GLY A 162 16.86 -16.76 -5.61
C GLY A 162 16.52 -16.09 -4.28
N GLU A 163 16.72 -16.83 -3.17
CA GLU A 163 16.31 -16.44 -1.80
C GLU A 163 16.92 -15.14 -1.27
N ARG A 164 17.83 -14.50 -2.01
CA ARG A 164 18.56 -13.30 -1.58
C ARG A 164 18.06 -11.99 -2.17
N LEU A 165 17.09 -12.00 -3.10
CA LEU A 165 16.52 -10.76 -3.62
C LEU A 165 15.34 -10.28 -2.76
N ILE A 166 15.67 -9.59 -1.66
CA ILE A 166 14.69 -8.88 -0.81
C ILE A 166 14.36 -7.49 -1.40
N ALA A 167 15.08 -7.04 -2.43
CA ALA A 167 14.97 -5.69 -2.97
C ALA A 167 14.02 -5.59 -4.18
N PRO A 168 13.38 -4.41 -4.40
CA PRO A 168 12.70 -4.13 -5.66
C PRO A 168 13.68 -4.26 -6.83
N LEU A 169 13.24 -4.96 -7.88
CA LEU A 169 14.00 -5.21 -9.09
C LEU A 169 13.30 -4.54 -10.27
N ALA A 170 14.05 -3.75 -11.04
CA ALA A 170 13.58 -3.24 -12.32
C ALA A 170 14.13 -4.11 -13.44
N ILE A 171 13.25 -4.60 -14.30
CA ILE A 171 13.62 -5.38 -15.48
C ILE A 171 13.38 -4.49 -16.69
N MET A 172 14.44 -4.20 -17.43
CA MET A 172 14.38 -3.40 -18.65
C MET A 172 14.80 -4.29 -19.82
N ASP A 173 13.83 -4.63 -20.65
CA ASP A 173 14.05 -5.55 -21.75
C ASP A 173 13.10 -5.33 -22.92
N LEU A 174 13.35 -6.05 -24.01
CA LEU A 174 12.42 -6.13 -25.14
C LEU A 174 11.04 -6.58 -24.64
N GLU A 175 9.99 -5.96 -25.16
CA GLU A 175 8.61 -6.22 -24.71
C GLU A 175 8.26 -7.72 -24.75
N LYS A 176 8.72 -8.43 -25.78
CA LYS A 176 8.53 -9.88 -25.93
C LYS A 176 9.15 -10.67 -24.79
N GLU A 177 10.38 -10.34 -24.38
CA GLU A 177 11.10 -11.03 -23.30
C GLU A 177 10.55 -10.64 -21.93
N LEU A 178 10.25 -9.35 -21.73
CA LEU A 178 9.62 -8.85 -20.51
C LEU A 178 8.27 -9.53 -20.26
N ASN A 179 7.45 -9.70 -21.29
CA ASN A 179 6.18 -10.44 -21.19
C ASN A 179 6.41 -11.88 -20.71
N GLN A 180 7.41 -12.58 -21.23
CA GLN A 180 7.72 -13.95 -20.81
C GLN A 180 8.21 -14.01 -19.36
N ILE A 181 9.03 -13.05 -18.92
CA ILE A 181 9.48 -12.99 -17.53
C ILE A 181 8.32 -12.69 -16.59
N VAL A 182 7.45 -11.74 -16.95
CA VAL A 182 6.25 -11.41 -16.19
C VAL A 182 5.34 -12.63 -16.08
N ASP A 183 5.08 -13.34 -17.19
CA ASP A 183 4.28 -14.56 -17.19
C ASP A 183 4.88 -15.61 -16.25
N LYS A 184 6.20 -15.85 -16.30
CA LYS A 184 6.89 -16.78 -15.38
C LYS A 184 6.78 -16.33 -13.91
N CYS A 185 6.88 -15.04 -13.63
CA CYS A 185 6.75 -14.48 -12.27
C CYS A 185 5.31 -14.58 -11.75
N GLU A 186 4.30 -14.35 -12.59
CA GLU A 186 2.89 -14.51 -12.26
C GLU A 186 2.54 -15.96 -11.95
N MET A 187 3.13 -16.91 -12.68
CA MET A 187 2.96 -18.35 -12.42
C MET A 187 3.44 -18.78 -11.03
N VAL A 188 4.46 -18.11 -10.49
CA VAL A 188 4.93 -18.34 -9.11
C VAL A 188 3.94 -17.79 -8.07
N GLY A 189 3.11 -16.81 -8.45
CA GLY A 189 2.05 -16.24 -7.61
C GLY A 189 2.51 -15.32 -6.47
N LYS A 190 3.82 -15.08 -6.32
CA LYS A 190 4.40 -14.28 -5.22
C LYS A 190 4.75 -12.84 -5.60
N TRP A 191 4.78 -12.52 -6.90
CA TRP A 191 5.30 -11.25 -7.38
C TRP A 191 4.18 -10.30 -7.80
N VAL A 192 4.32 -9.04 -7.43
CA VAL A 192 3.48 -7.95 -7.95
C VAL A 192 4.30 -7.20 -8.98
N SER A 193 4.06 -7.47 -10.26
CA SER A 193 4.68 -6.75 -11.36
C SER A 193 3.87 -5.50 -11.69
N LYS A 194 4.49 -4.32 -11.60
CA LYS A 194 3.94 -3.09 -12.14
C LYS A 194 4.66 -2.75 -13.44
N ARG A 195 3.93 -2.77 -14.55
CA ARG A 195 4.47 -2.36 -15.84
C ARG A 195 4.46 -0.83 -15.91
N ASN A 196 5.60 -0.28 -16.29
CA ASN A 196 5.71 1.11 -16.68
C ASN A 196 6.13 1.16 -18.14
N ILE A 197 5.42 1.94 -18.95
CA ILE A 197 5.70 2.15 -20.36
C ILE A 197 6.21 3.58 -20.45
N ASP A 198 7.47 3.77 -20.03
CA ASP A 198 8.20 4.99 -20.38
C ASP A 198 8.95 4.69 -21.67
N ASP A 199 8.66 5.48 -22.70
CA ASP A 199 9.17 5.22 -24.04
C ASP A 199 10.60 5.76 -24.15
N ILE A 200 11.59 4.86 -24.15
CA ILE A 200 12.99 5.22 -24.40
C ILE A 200 13.20 5.43 -25.93
N ASN A 201 12.16 5.29 -26.76
CA ASN A 201 12.20 5.36 -28.22
C ASN A 201 13.31 4.48 -28.81
N LEU A 202 13.57 3.32 -28.19
CA LEU A 202 14.51 2.33 -28.68
C LEU A 202 13.75 1.31 -29.52
N GLU A 203 13.62 1.59 -30.80
CA GLU A 203 13.00 0.68 -31.75
C GLU A 203 14.06 -0.15 -32.48
N ARG A 204 13.92 -1.47 -32.42
CA ARG A 204 14.69 -2.35 -33.30
C ARG A 204 13.91 -2.52 -34.60
N VAL A 205 14.44 -1.94 -35.68
CA VAL A 205 13.96 -2.21 -37.03
C VAL A 205 14.77 -3.37 -37.62
N SER A 206 14.13 -4.54 -37.74
CA SER A 206 14.70 -5.65 -38.51
C SER A 206 14.29 -5.51 -39.97
N VAL A 207 15.28 -5.35 -40.85
CA VAL A 207 15.06 -5.37 -42.30
C VAL A 207 15.32 -6.79 -42.79
N ALA A 208 14.32 -7.41 -43.40
CA ALA A 208 14.49 -8.64 -44.15
C ALA A 208 14.77 -8.29 -45.61
N ASP A 209 15.94 -8.67 -46.11
CA ASP A 209 16.27 -8.59 -47.53
C ASP A 209 16.07 -9.96 -48.20
N GLY A 210 15.81 -9.93 -49.50
CA GLY A 210 15.58 -11.14 -50.28
C GLY A 210 15.70 -10.88 -51.77
N PRO A 211 16.09 -11.89 -52.57
CA PRO A 211 16.20 -11.74 -54.00
C PRO A 211 14.83 -11.44 -54.61
N ARG A 212 14.79 -10.48 -55.54
CA ARG A 212 13.58 -10.17 -56.31
C ARG A 212 13.27 -11.34 -57.24
N ASN A 213 12.17 -12.04 -57.00
CA ASN A 213 11.66 -13.10 -57.87
C ASN A 213 10.16 -12.88 -58.15
N PHE A 214 9.62 -13.59 -59.15
CA PHE A 214 8.21 -13.46 -59.53
C PHE A 214 7.24 -13.97 -58.44
N LEU A 215 7.73 -14.79 -57.49
CA LEU A 215 6.95 -15.30 -56.36
C LEU A 215 6.85 -14.28 -55.20
N LEU A 216 7.74 -13.29 -55.15
CA LEU A 216 7.83 -12.37 -54.03
C LEU A 216 6.55 -11.55 -53.87
N SER A 217 5.97 -11.04 -54.96
CA SER A 217 4.76 -10.23 -54.89
C SER A 217 3.53 -11.02 -54.41
N PRO A 218 3.21 -12.20 -54.96
CA PRO A 218 2.17 -13.07 -54.42
C PRO A 218 2.41 -13.46 -52.95
N LEU A 219 3.65 -13.77 -52.59
CA LEU A 219 4.02 -14.16 -51.22
C LEU A 219 3.83 -13.00 -50.23
N GLN A 220 4.32 -11.80 -50.57
CA GLN A 220 4.13 -10.59 -49.75
C GLN A 220 2.66 -10.26 -49.59
N HIS A 221 1.86 -10.39 -50.65
CA HIS A 221 0.42 -10.17 -50.58
C HIS A 221 -0.26 -11.21 -49.66
N GLY A 222 0.09 -12.49 -49.79
CA GLY A 222 -0.43 -13.56 -48.93
C GLY A 222 -0.05 -13.37 -47.46
N ILE A 223 1.22 -13.06 -47.18
CA ILE A 223 1.69 -12.74 -45.81
C ILE A 223 0.97 -11.51 -45.28
N GLY A 224 0.77 -10.49 -46.12
CA GLY A 224 0.00 -9.29 -45.77
C GLY A 224 -1.44 -9.60 -45.37
N GLN A 225 -2.14 -10.46 -46.11
CA GLN A 225 -3.49 -10.91 -45.76
C GLN A 225 -3.51 -11.74 -44.47
N LEU A 226 -2.52 -12.61 -44.25
CA LEU A 226 -2.38 -13.37 -43.01
C LEU A 226 -2.12 -12.45 -41.80
N ALA A 227 -1.34 -11.40 -41.98
CA ALA A 227 -1.12 -10.38 -40.95
C ALA A 227 -2.39 -9.56 -40.69
N GLN A 228 -3.08 -9.10 -41.74
CA GLN A 228 -4.31 -8.30 -41.63
C GLN A 228 -5.47 -9.08 -41.02
N SER A 229 -5.56 -10.38 -41.27
CA SER A 229 -6.55 -11.26 -40.63
C SER A 229 -6.26 -11.53 -39.14
N GLY A 230 -5.08 -11.13 -38.64
CA GLY A 230 -4.65 -11.37 -37.27
C GLY A 230 -4.17 -12.80 -37.00
N LEU A 231 -4.04 -13.64 -38.03
CA LEU A 231 -3.62 -15.03 -37.89
C LEU A 231 -2.15 -15.14 -37.42
N THR A 232 -1.29 -14.22 -37.87
CA THR A 232 0.10 -14.15 -37.40
C THR A 232 0.17 -13.92 -35.88
N LYS A 233 -0.64 -12.99 -35.37
CA LYS A 233 -0.73 -12.73 -33.93
C LYS A 233 -1.26 -13.95 -33.17
N LEU A 234 -2.26 -14.64 -33.71
CA LEU A 234 -2.79 -15.87 -33.12
C LEU A 234 -1.71 -16.95 -33.01
N TRP A 235 -0.93 -17.18 -34.07
CA TRP A 235 0.17 -18.15 -34.04
C TRP A 235 1.27 -17.74 -33.06
N ASP A 236 1.62 -16.47 -32.99
CA ASP A 236 2.57 -15.96 -31.99
C ASP A 236 2.08 -16.21 -30.57
N ASP A 237 0.78 -16.00 -30.30
CA ASP A 237 0.20 -16.21 -28.99
C ASP A 237 0.10 -17.71 -28.64
N LEU A 238 -0.18 -18.57 -29.61
CA LEU A 238 -0.16 -20.03 -29.44
C LEU A 238 1.26 -20.56 -29.19
N ASP A 239 2.26 -20.10 -29.96
CA ASP A 239 3.67 -20.45 -29.76
C ASP A 239 4.16 -20.00 -28.37
N LYS A 240 3.84 -18.77 -27.97
CA LYS A 240 4.13 -18.27 -26.61
C LYS A 240 3.49 -19.16 -25.55
N MET A 241 2.22 -19.50 -25.70
CA MET A 241 1.50 -20.34 -24.74
C MET A 241 2.12 -21.75 -24.67
N GLY A 242 2.50 -22.34 -25.80
CA GLY A 242 3.21 -23.61 -25.87
C GLY A 242 4.55 -23.57 -25.14
N LYS A 243 5.36 -22.53 -25.39
CA LYS A 243 6.65 -22.33 -24.70
C LYS A 243 6.49 -22.13 -23.19
N LEU A 244 5.48 -21.35 -22.78
CA LEU A 244 5.15 -21.17 -21.37
C LEU A 244 4.69 -22.50 -20.74
N TYR A 245 3.90 -23.30 -21.44
CA TYR A 245 3.46 -24.61 -20.98
C TYR A 245 4.64 -25.58 -20.77
N MET A 246 5.56 -25.66 -21.73
CA MET A 246 6.77 -26.48 -21.59
C MET A 246 7.63 -26.00 -20.41
N THR A 247 7.89 -24.69 -20.33
CA THR A 247 8.64 -24.10 -19.21
C THR A 247 7.96 -24.39 -17.87
N ALA A 248 6.63 -24.35 -17.83
CA ALA A 248 5.88 -24.62 -16.63
C ALA A 248 5.97 -26.08 -16.18
N ALA A 249 5.90 -27.00 -17.15
CA ALA A 249 6.06 -28.43 -16.92
C ALA A 249 7.43 -28.73 -16.33
N ASP A 250 8.50 -28.11 -16.86
CA ASP A 250 9.87 -28.32 -16.41
C ASP A 250 10.13 -27.75 -15.01
N ASN A 251 9.57 -26.57 -14.69
CA ASN A 251 9.95 -25.83 -13.48
C ASN A 251 9.02 -26.04 -12.28
N PHE A 252 7.74 -26.35 -12.49
CA PHE A 252 6.75 -26.32 -11.40
C PHE A 252 6.23 -27.69 -10.97
N ASN A 253 6.60 -28.79 -11.65
CA ASN A 253 6.20 -30.19 -11.37
C ASN A 253 4.69 -30.44 -11.13
N SER A 254 3.87 -29.41 -11.27
CA SER A 254 2.48 -29.36 -10.87
C SER A 254 1.69 -28.71 -12.00
N SER A 255 0.52 -29.27 -12.27
CA SER A 255 -0.36 -28.79 -13.32
C SER A 255 -0.88 -27.39 -12.95
N ASN A 256 -0.21 -26.35 -13.44
CA ASN A 256 -0.67 -24.96 -13.41
C ASN A 256 -1.86 -24.73 -14.37
N SER A 257 -2.73 -25.73 -14.51
CA SER A 257 -3.92 -25.70 -15.39
C SER A 257 -4.82 -24.50 -15.11
N ARG A 258 -4.90 -24.03 -13.85
CA ARG A 258 -5.66 -22.83 -13.48
C ARG A 258 -5.10 -21.55 -14.14
N TYR A 259 -3.77 -21.40 -14.18
CA TYR A 259 -3.12 -20.26 -14.84
C TYR A 259 -3.41 -20.27 -16.34
N PHE A 260 -3.21 -21.42 -17.00
CA PHE A 260 -3.46 -21.55 -18.44
C PHE A 260 -4.92 -21.37 -18.83
N ARG A 261 -5.87 -21.94 -18.06
CA ARG A 261 -7.31 -21.70 -18.28
C ARG A 261 -7.65 -20.23 -18.18
N ARG A 262 -7.11 -19.52 -17.18
CA ARG A 262 -7.31 -18.08 -17.02
C ARG A 262 -6.73 -17.28 -18.19
N ARG A 263 -5.53 -17.61 -18.64
CA ARG A 263 -4.87 -16.98 -19.79
C ARG A 263 -5.66 -17.21 -21.08
N MET A 264 -6.14 -18.43 -21.32
CA MET A 264 -6.92 -18.80 -22.52
C MET A 264 -8.25 -18.05 -22.63
N ILE A 265 -8.92 -17.80 -21.50
CA ILE A 265 -10.21 -17.08 -21.48
C ILE A 265 -10.00 -15.56 -21.70
N ASN A 266 -8.75 -15.10 -21.86
CA ASN A 266 -8.40 -13.67 -21.74
C ASN A 266 -9.03 -13.05 -20.48
N ALA A 267 -9.20 -13.87 -19.43
CA ALA A 267 -9.79 -13.41 -18.20
C ALA A 267 -8.85 -12.36 -17.63
N ARG A 268 -9.29 -11.09 -17.69
CA ARG A 268 -8.64 -10.00 -16.98
C ARG A 268 -8.39 -10.49 -15.56
N ALA A 269 -7.23 -10.15 -15.01
CA ALA A 269 -6.83 -10.65 -13.71
C ALA A 269 -8.00 -10.57 -12.73
N ASP A 270 -8.28 -11.67 -12.00
CA ASP A 270 -9.42 -11.79 -11.07
C ASP A 270 -9.59 -10.44 -10.38
N VAL A 271 -10.76 -9.83 -10.57
CA VAL A 271 -11.09 -8.55 -9.94
C VAL A 271 -11.03 -8.82 -8.45
N LYS A 272 -9.89 -8.52 -7.84
CA LYS A 272 -9.74 -8.56 -6.40
C LYS A 272 -10.56 -7.39 -5.89
N PHE A 273 -11.77 -7.69 -5.45
CA PHE A 273 -12.60 -6.72 -4.76
C PHE A 273 -11.89 -6.35 -3.46
N ASN A 274 -11.23 -5.21 -3.45
CA ASN A 274 -10.54 -4.68 -2.27
C ASN A 274 -11.52 -4.45 -1.10
N GLU A 275 -12.81 -4.27 -1.41
CA GLU A 275 -13.90 -4.10 -0.44
C GLU A 275 -14.07 -5.28 0.52
N ALA A 276 -13.75 -6.50 0.08
CA ALA A 276 -13.87 -7.70 0.90
C ALA A 276 -12.59 -8.02 1.70
N GLN A 277 -11.54 -7.21 1.56
CA GLN A 277 -10.28 -7.48 2.24
C GLN A 277 -10.37 -7.07 3.71
N GLN A 278 -10.19 -8.05 4.61
CA GLN A 278 -10.16 -7.78 6.05
C GLN A 278 -9.08 -6.75 6.38
N VAL A 279 -9.45 -5.72 7.15
CA VAL A 279 -8.51 -4.72 7.66
C VAL A 279 -7.53 -5.42 8.61
N SER A 280 -6.24 -5.24 8.35
CA SER A 280 -5.19 -5.83 9.19
C SER A 280 -5.25 -5.26 10.61
N ALA A 281 -5.20 -6.11 11.63
CA ALA A 281 -5.15 -5.70 13.03
C ALA A 281 -3.98 -4.72 13.32
N ALA A 282 -2.88 -4.83 12.56
CA ALA A 282 -1.74 -3.92 12.66
C ALA A 282 -2.11 -2.47 12.30
N ALA A 283 -3.02 -2.26 11.33
CA ALA A 283 -3.47 -0.92 10.95
C ALA A 283 -4.29 -0.24 12.06
N MET A 284 -5.04 -1.04 12.83
CA MET A 284 -5.87 -0.56 13.95
C MET A 284 -5.08 -0.32 15.24
N GLN A 285 -3.81 -0.76 15.33
CA GLN A 285 -3.02 -0.69 16.56
C GLN A 285 -2.90 0.73 17.12
N TYR A 286 -2.69 1.72 16.25
CA TYR A 286 -2.56 3.13 16.67
C TYR A 286 -3.85 3.69 17.28
N ILE A 287 -5.01 3.27 16.77
CA ILE A 287 -6.31 3.69 17.31
C ILE A 287 -6.49 3.14 18.73
N PHE A 288 -6.12 1.87 18.96
CA PHE A 288 -6.17 1.29 20.31
C PHE A 288 -5.24 2.01 21.28
N VAL A 289 -4.03 2.37 20.85
CA VAL A 289 -3.09 3.14 21.70
C VAL A 289 -3.70 4.49 22.07
N ALA A 290 -4.24 5.23 21.11
CA ALA A 290 -4.89 6.52 21.37
C ALA A 290 -6.10 6.39 22.31
N CYS A 291 -6.94 5.36 22.15
CA CYS A 291 -8.04 5.09 23.07
C CYS A 291 -7.55 4.80 24.49
N MET A 292 -6.47 4.01 24.63
CA MET A 292 -5.88 3.72 25.94
C MET A 292 -5.31 4.97 26.60
N GLU A 293 -4.64 5.85 25.85
CA GLU A 293 -4.15 7.14 26.36
C GLU A 293 -5.28 8.02 26.89
N LEU A 294 -6.39 8.13 26.15
CA LEU A 294 -7.57 8.88 26.59
C LEU A 294 -8.20 8.31 27.86
N VAL A 295 -8.29 6.97 27.97
CA VAL A 295 -8.79 6.29 29.18
C VAL A 295 -7.88 6.60 30.37
N VAL A 296 -6.56 6.52 30.19
CA VAL A 296 -5.58 6.84 31.25
C VAL A 296 -5.72 8.29 31.70
N LEU A 297 -5.82 9.24 30.77
CA LEU A 297 -6.02 10.66 31.09
C LEU A 297 -7.34 10.89 31.84
N GLY A 298 -8.42 10.23 31.42
CA GLY A 298 -9.71 10.28 32.11
C GLY A 298 -9.64 9.72 33.54
N CYS A 299 -8.98 8.57 33.73
CA CYS A 299 -8.74 8.00 35.05
C CYS A 299 -7.90 8.94 35.93
N MET A 300 -6.85 9.56 35.38
CA MET A 300 -6.02 10.52 36.11
C MET A 300 -6.83 11.75 36.54
N ALA A 301 -7.63 12.33 35.65
CA ALA A 301 -8.52 13.44 35.97
C ALA A 301 -9.52 13.07 37.08
N PHE A 302 -10.15 11.90 36.97
CA PHE A 302 -11.09 11.39 37.96
C PHE A 302 -10.43 11.20 39.34
N ILE A 303 -9.23 10.62 39.39
CA ILE A 303 -8.47 10.45 40.63
C ILE A 303 -8.11 11.81 41.24
N MET A 304 -7.71 12.79 40.41
CA MET A 304 -7.40 14.14 40.88
C MET A 304 -8.60 14.87 41.47
N GLU A 305 -9.78 14.76 40.83
CA GLU A 305 -11.02 15.38 41.33
C GLU A 305 -11.52 14.67 42.60
N SER A 306 -11.51 13.33 42.58
CA SER A 306 -11.98 12.51 43.69
C SER A 306 -11.00 12.42 44.85
N ARG A 307 -9.80 13.04 44.77
CA ARG A 307 -8.73 12.89 45.77
C ARG A 307 -9.20 13.18 47.19
N VAL A 308 -10.06 14.19 47.39
CA VAL A 308 -10.56 14.57 48.71
C VAL A 308 -11.49 13.50 49.26
N VAL A 309 -12.43 13.02 48.44
CA VAL A 309 -13.37 11.96 48.79
C VAL A 309 -12.62 10.65 49.07
N ILE A 310 -11.64 10.31 48.23
CA ILE A 310 -10.79 9.12 48.38
C ILE A 310 -10.01 9.19 49.70
N ILE A 311 -9.36 10.33 50.01
CA ILE A 311 -8.63 10.53 51.27
C ILE A 311 -9.57 10.35 52.47
N GLU A 312 -10.80 10.87 52.40
CA GLU A 312 -11.75 10.73 53.51
C GLU A 312 -12.26 9.29 53.66
N ILE A 313 -12.52 8.58 52.57
CA ILE A 313 -12.86 7.14 52.59
C ILE A 313 -11.71 6.32 53.19
N ILE A 314 -10.45 6.62 52.84
CA ILE A 314 -9.26 5.96 53.40
C ILE A 314 -9.14 6.27 54.90
N ARG A 315 -9.38 7.51 55.31
CA ARG A 315 -9.35 7.91 56.73
C ARG A 315 -10.44 7.19 57.53
N ILE A 316 -11.65 7.06 57.02
CA ILE A 316 -12.74 6.32 57.67
C ILE A 316 -12.42 4.83 57.77
N SER A 317 -11.91 4.25 56.68
CA SER A 317 -11.57 2.82 56.61
C SER A 317 -10.43 2.46 57.56
N SER A 318 -9.37 3.29 57.61
CA SER A 318 -8.26 3.11 58.55
C SER A 318 -8.71 3.20 60.01
N ARG A 319 -9.56 4.17 60.36
CA ARG A 319 -10.14 4.26 61.72
C ARG A 319 -10.91 2.99 62.12
N LYS A 320 -11.71 2.44 61.21
CA LYS A 320 -12.44 1.18 61.44
C LYS A 320 -11.46 0.01 61.64
N ALA A 321 -10.44 -0.10 60.80
CA ALA A 321 -9.42 -1.16 60.92
C ALA A 321 -8.64 -1.07 62.24
N TYR A 322 -8.22 0.13 62.65
CA TYR A 322 -7.56 0.35 63.94
C TYR A 322 -8.44 -0.03 65.13
N ALA A 323 -9.74 0.29 65.09
CA ALA A 323 -10.68 -0.10 66.15
C ALA A 323 -10.82 -1.64 66.27
N VAL A 324 -10.87 -2.34 65.14
CA VAL A 324 -10.88 -3.82 65.10
C VAL A 324 -9.58 -4.40 65.68
N ILE A 325 -8.42 -3.92 65.24
CA ILE A 325 -7.12 -4.39 65.75
C ILE A 325 -7.01 -4.16 67.27
N MET A 326 -7.42 -2.98 67.75
CA MET A 326 -7.43 -2.66 69.18
C MET A 326 -8.35 -3.57 70.00
N THR A 327 -9.51 -3.94 69.46
CA THR A 327 -10.42 -4.89 70.14
C THR A 327 -9.83 -6.29 70.19
N TRP A 328 -9.18 -6.75 69.12
CA TRP A 328 -8.44 -8.01 69.10
C TRP A 328 -7.28 -8.02 70.11
N MET A 329 -6.46 -6.97 70.16
CA MET A 329 -5.37 -6.87 71.14
C MET A 329 -5.87 -6.86 72.59
N LYS A 330 -6.99 -6.18 72.87
CA LYS A 330 -7.62 -6.22 74.20
C LYS A 330 -8.07 -7.64 74.59
N ARG A 331 -8.67 -8.39 73.65
CA ARG A 331 -9.05 -9.80 73.87
C ARG A 331 -7.83 -10.70 74.11
N LEU A 332 -6.77 -10.55 73.32
CA LEU A 332 -5.52 -11.29 73.52
C LEU A 332 -4.88 -11.04 74.88
N ARG A 333 -4.83 -9.78 75.35
CA ARG A 333 -4.34 -9.46 76.70
C ARG A 333 -5.18 -10.10 77.81
N LEU A 334 -6.50 -10.20 77.63
CA LEU A 334 -7.36 -10.87 78.60
C LEU A 334 -7.09 -12.37 78.65
N MET A 335 -6.93 -13.03 77.50
CA MET A 335 -6.57 -14.46 77.45
C MET A 335 -5.21 -14.75 78.11
N PHE A 336 -4.21 -13.89 77.90
CA PHE A 336 -2.89 -14.03 78.54
C PHE A 336 -2.91 -13.80 80.05
N LYS A 337 -3.90 -13.07 80.59
CA LYS A 337 -4.03 -12.89 82.05
C LYS A 337 -4.75 -14.05 82.74
N THR A 338 -5.51 -14.83 81.99
CA THR A 338 -6.26 -16.00 82.50
C THR A 338 -5.49 -17.30 82.39
N LEU A 339 -4.39 -17.32 81.64
CA LEU A 339 -3.41 -18.40 81.57
C LEU A 339 -2.35 -18.23 82.67
#